data_AF-A0A6I5E1G2-F1
#
_entry.id   AF-A0A6I5E1G2-F1
#
_cell.length_a   1.000
_cell.length_b   1.000
_cell.length_c   1.000
_cell.angle_alpha   90.00
_cell.angle_beta   90.00
_cell.angle_gamma   90.00
#
_symmetry.space_group_name_H-M   'P 1'
#
loop_
_entity.id
_entity.type
_entity.pdbx_description
1 polymer ?
#
loop_
_entity_poly.entity_id
_entity_poly.type
_entity_poly.pdbx_seq_one_letter_code
_entity_poly.pdbx_strand_id
1 'polypeptide(L)'
;MSSISSALSRLPAPRAENAGDLDGGGWAAWLRGHLDPAWRTSEWRQDCWLFTGSVHEPRSSVALCRTEACDTVVSPANIFCPFCKEEQKRSPLPDAEFARAFVPVRNRVAFGGVPEPCSFTKDGQRCVRPRHCKELCATHYTQWKTHSTRKTAGRWEDTAVPYADTPACPAPACPLPGLYGRGLCRHHAQRWMAFLIRSLSSLRVRISCLASSSSVRSVAVVLRVRAGEGVVGCWRCCAASMCSRMPSA
;
A
#
# COMPACT_ATOMS: atom_id res chain seq x y z
N MET A 1 -2.11 39.27 5.58
CA MET A 1 -1.12 38.24 5.17
C MET A 1 -1.88 37.19 4.36
N SER A 2 -1.78 37.30 3.04
CA SER A 2 -2.68 36.65 2.08
C SER A 2 -2.24 35.22 1.78
N SER A 3 -3.18 34.30 1.97
CA SER A 3 -2.98 32.85 1.83
C SER A 3 -2.94 32.44 0.35
N ILE A 4 -1.81 31.88 -0.09
CA ILE A 4 -1.60 31.29 -1.43
C ILE A 4 -2.58 30.13 -1.70
N SER A 5 -3.21 29.58 -0.65
CA SER A 5 -4.17 28.49 -0.73
C SER A 5 -5.51 28.85 -1.40
N SER A 6 -5.76 30.14 -1.70
CA SER A 6 -7.00 30.59 -2.35
C SER A 6 -6.92 30.67 -3.88
N ALA A 7 -5.72 30.54 -4.49
CA ALA A 7 -5.54 30.77 -5.92
C ALA A 7 -5.79 29.54 -6.81
N LEU A 8 -5.67 28.31 -6.29
CA LEU A 8 -5.85 27.08 -7.08
C LEU A 8 -7.31 26.63 -7.21
N SER A 9 -8.24 27.16 -6.42
CA SER A 9 -9.66 26.83 -6.48
C SER A 9 -10.46 27.66 -7.49
N ARG A 10 -9.81 28.50 -8.30
CA ARG A 10 -10.46 29.38 -9.31
C ARG A 10 -9.84 29.31 -10.70
N LEU A 11 -9.12 28.25 -11.03
CA LEU A 11 -8.89 27.97 -12.44
C LEU A 11 -10.14 27.27 -12.97
N PRO A 12 -10.96 27.91 -13.83
CA PRO A 12 -12.03 27.21 -14.50
C PRO A 12 -11.41 26.01 -15.21
N ALA A 13 -12.02 24.83 -15.08
CA ALA A 13 -11.66 23.68 -15.90
C ALA A 13 -11.58 24.17 -17.36
N PRO A 14 -10.53 23.81 -18.12
CA PRO A 14 -10.42 24.24 -19.51
C PRO A 14 -11.70 23.83 -20.22
N ARG A 15 -12.49 24.85 -20.55
CA ARG A 15 -13.75 24.72 -21.25
C ARG A 15 -13.41 24.13 -22.62
N ALA A 16 -13.98 22.96 -22.93
CA ALA A 16 -13.71 22.19 -24.15
C ALA A 16 -13.96 22.99 -25.45
N GLU A 17 -14.66 24.11 -25.34
CA GLU A 17 -14.96 25.09 -26.39
C GLU A 17 -13.73 25.85 -26.95
N ASN A 18 -12.53 25.72 -26.34
CA ASN A 18 -11.26 26.20 -26.92
C ASN A 18 -10.31 25.08 -27.36
N ALA A 19 -10.74 23.82 -27.34
CA ALA A 19 -9.97 22.71 -27.91
C ALA A 19 -10.09 22.72 -29.44
N GLY A 20 -9.64 23.81 -30.06
CA GLY A 20 -9.37 23.81 -31.50
C GLY A 20 -8.38 22.69 -31.79
N ASP A 21 -8.78 21.81 -32.70
CA ASP A 21 -8.02 20.74 -33.35
C ASP A 21 -6.82 20.22 -32.52
N LEU A 22 -7.12 19.34 -31.56
CA LEU A 22 -6.12 18.72 -30.68
C LEU A 22 -5.06 17.90 -31.46
N ASP A 23 -5.32 17.62 -32.74
CA ASP A 23 -4.50 16.75 -33.58
C ASP A 23 -3.53 17.52 -34.51
N GLY A 24 -3.65 18.85 -34.61
CA GLY A 24 -2.93 19.69 -35.60
C GLY A 24 -1.91 20.68 -35.03
N GLY A 25 -1.43 20.48 -33.79
CA GLY A 25 -0.45 21.38 -33.16
C GLY A 25 -1.04 22.59 -32.42
N GLY A 26 -2.36 22.78 -32.46
CA GLY A 26 -3.08 23.79 -31.68
C GLY A 26 -2.89 23.60 -30.17
N TRP A 27 -2.91 22.36 -29.70
CA TRP A 27 -2.64 22.03 -28.30
C TRP A 27 -1.21 22.41 -27.87
N ALA A 28 -0.21 22.15 -28.72
CA ALA A 28 1.18 22.48 -28.43
C ALA A 28 1.41 24.00 -28.41
N ALA A 29 0.73 24.75 -29.29
CA ALA A 29 0.79 26.22 -29.29
C ALA A 29 0.10 26.81 -28.04
N TRP A 30 -1.07 26.28 -27.67
CA TRP A 30 -1.75 26.68 -26.44
C TRP A 30 -0.89 26.41 -25.21
N LEU A 31 -0.30 25.22 -25.11
CA LEU A 31 0.62 24.88 -24.01
C LEU A 31 1.79 25.84 -23.94
N ARG A 32 2.47 26.12 -25.06
CA ARG A 32 3.59 27.09 -25.08
C ARG A 32 3.19 28.48 -24.59
N GLY A 33 1.98 28.94 -24.92
CA GLY A 33 1.46 30.23 -24.45
C GLY A 33 1.02 30.26 -22.99
N HIS A 34 0.82 29.09 -22.36
CA HIS A 34 0.33 28.96 -20.98
C HIS A 34 1.34 28.28 -20.03
N LEU A 35 2.53 27.92 -20.53
CA LEU A 35 3.63 27.46 -19.71
C LEU A 35 4.29 28.66 -19.05
N ASP A 36 4.50 28.56 -17.73
CA ASP A 36 5.33 29.51 -17.00
C ASP A 36 6.73 29.54 -17.65
N PRO A 37 7.22 30.68 -18.18
CA PRO A 37 8.55 30.77 -18.77
C PRO A 37 9.66 30.47 -17.75
N ALA A 38 9.39 30.64 -16.46
CA ALA A 38 10.27 30.28 -15.36
C ALA A 38 10.01 28.85 -14.85
N TRP A 39 9.32 28.01 -15.64
CA TRP A 39 9.11 26.61 -15.31
C TRP A 39 10.45 25.87 -15.21
N ARG A 40 10.58 25.07 -14.15
CA ARG A 40 11.83 24.38 -13.78
C ARG A 40 12.02 23.13 -14.62
N THR A 41 12.46 23.28 -15.86
CA THR A 41 12.66 22.17 -16.81
C THR A 41 13.61 21.09 -16.30
N SER A 42 14.59 21.45 -15.46
CA SER A 42 15.51 20.51 -14.81
C SER A 42 14.86 19.57 -13.78
N GLU A 43 13.67 19.91 -13.28
CA GLU A 43 12.92 19.03 -12.37
C GLU A 43 12.15 17.95 -13.12
N TRP A 44 11.98 18.07 -14.44
CA TRP A 44 11.44 16.99 -15.25
C TRP A 44 12.55 16.00 -15.61
N ARG A 45 12.43 14.77 -15.11
CA ARG A 45 13.32 13.67 -15.47
C ARG A 45 12.68 12.78 -16.52
N GLN A 46 13.10 12.97 -17.76
CA GLN A 46 12.58 12.23 -18.92
C GLN A 46 12.93 10.74 -18.88
N ASP A 47 14.05 10.36 -18.27
CA ASP A 47 14.51 8.98 -18.19
C ASP A 47 13.63 8.08 -17.32
N CYS A 48 13.01 8.66 -16.29
CA CYS A 48 12.08 7.96 -15.40
C CYS A 48 10.63 8.47 -15.49
N TRP A 49 10.36 9.46 -16.35
CA TRP A 49 9.05 10.08 -16.55
C TRP A 49 8.46 10.65 -15.24
N LEU A 50 9.32 11.26 -14.41
CA LEU A 50 8.95 11.79 -13.11
C LEU A 50 9.36 13.25 -12.95
N PHE A 51 8.56 14.00 -12.20
CA PHE A 51 8.97 15.29 -11.65
C PHE A 51 9.72 15.08 -10.34
N THR A 52 10.95 15.58 -10.27
CA THR A 52 11.82 15.56 -9.09
C THR A 52 11.93 16.96 -8.51
N GLY A 53 11.05 17.28 -7.56
CA GLY A 53 11.10 18.55 -6.83
C GLY A 53 12.09 18.50 -5.66
N SER A 54 12.81 19.59 -5.42
CA SER A 54 13.65 19.76 -4.22
C SER A 54 12.80 20.18 -3.02
N VAL A 55 13.11 19.64 -1.83
CA VAL A 55 12.51 20.06 -0.54
C VAL A 55 12.98 21.44 -0.07
N HIS A 56 14.07 21.94 -0.65
CA HIS A 56 14.63 23.27 -0.33
C HIS A 56 14.12 24.36 -1.27
N GLU A 57 13.36 23.99 -2.31
CA GLU A 57 12.81 24.92 -3.27
C GLU A 57 11.48 25.50 -2.76
N PRO A 58 11.38 26.82 -2.51
CA PRO A 58 10.20 27.43 -1.89
C PRO A 58 8.88 27.23 -2.65
N ARG A 59 8.95 26.97 -3.97
CA ARG A 59 7.78 26.68 -4.81
C ARG A 59 7.31 25.23 -4.72
N SER A 60 8.08 24.34 -4.10
CA SER A 60 7.69 22.95 -3.88
C SER A 60 6.65 22.88 -2.74
N SER A 61 5.57 22.14 -2.95
CA SER A 61 4.52 21.94 -1.94
C SER A 61 4.92 20.96 -0.82
N VAL A 62 6.19 20.56 -0.78
CA VAL A 62 6.75 19.58 0.14
C VAL A 62 7.84 20.24 0.97
N ALA A 63 7.95 19.84 2.22
CA ALA A 63 8.96 20.30 3.15
C ALA A 63 9.51 19.12 3.95
N LEU A 64 10.58 19.34 4.71
CA LEU A 64 11.02 18.38 5.71
C LEU A 64 10.21 18.53 7.01
N CYS A 65 10.16 17.44 7.78
CA CYS A 65 9.61 17.43 9.11
C CYS A 65 10.26 18.51 9.97
N ARG A 66 9.47 19.16 10.82
CA ARG A 66 9.96 20.23 11.71
C ARG A 66 11.10 19.81 12.64
N THR A 67 11.16 18.54 13.03
CA THR A 67 12.27 17.98 13.81
C THR A 67 13.56 17.99 12.97
N GLU A 68 14.60 18.66 13.44
CA GLU A 68 15.85 18.90 12.68
C GLU A 68 16.57 17.60 12.30
N ALA A 69 16.59 16.62 13.20
CA ALA A 69 17.17 15.30 12.95
C ALA A 69 16.27 14.36 12.10
N CYS A 70 15.15 14.86 11.54
CA CYS A 70 14.16 14.05 10.85
C CYS A 70 14.06 14.41 9.36
N ASP A 71 14.49 13.49 8.50
CA ASP A 71 14.43 13.59 7.04
C ASP A 71 13.05 13.29 6.40
N THR A 72 11.99 13.10 7.20
CA THR A 72 10.68 12.74 6.63
C THR A 72 10.12 13.92 5.85
N VAL A 73 9.78 13.69 4.58
CA VAL A 73 9.05 14.67 3.77
C VAL A 73 7.59 14.77 4.23
N VAL A 74 7.12 16.01 4.43
CA VAL A 74 5.79 16.37 4.91
C VAL A 74 5.20 17.49 4.06
N SER A 75 3.89 17.69 4.18
CA SER A 75 3.17 18.83 3.62
C SER A 75 1.97 19.14 4.50
N PRO A 76 1.71 20.41 4.90
CA PRO A 76 2.47 21.64 4.61
C PRO A 76 3.81 21.77 5.38
N ALA A 77 4.54 22.87 5.15
CA ALA A 77 5.82 23.17 5.83
C ALA A 77 5.67 23.42 7.35
N ASN A 78 6.78 23.26 8.09
CA ASN A 78 6.87 23.49 9.53
C ASN A 78 5.93 22.61 10.38
N ILE A 79 5.65 21.39 9.92
CA ILE A 79 4.85 20.39 10.67
C ILE A 79 5.70 19.19 11.06
N PHE A 80 5.32 18.53 12.15
CA PHE A 80 5.85 17.22 12.49
C PHE A 80 5.26 16.13 11.58
N CYS A 81 6.10 15.17 11.18
CA CYS A 81 5.60 13.93 10.59
C CYS A 81 4.77 13.14 11.64
N PRO A 82 3.93 12.16 11.24
CA PRO A 82 3.08 11.44 12.18
C PRO A 82 3.81 10.79 13.35
N PHE A 83 5.05 10.32 13.13
CA PHE A 83 5.87 9.73 14.18
C PHE A 83 6.36 10.79 15.17
N CYS A 84 7.06 11.83 14.70
CA CYS A 84 7.56 12.91 15.55
C CYS A 84 6.43 13.64 16.27
N LYS A 85 5.24 13.75 15.64
CA LYS A 85 4.05 14.34 16.26
C LYS A 85 3.57 13.53 17.46
N GLU A 86 3.63 12.21 17.38
CA GLU A 86 3.19 11.35 18.49
C GLU A 86 4.20 11.38 19.65
N GLU A 87 5.50 11.43 19.34
CA GLU A 87 6.55 11.58 20.36
C GLU A 87 6.54 12.98 21.00
N GLN A 88 6.26 14.03 20.24
CA GLN A 88 6.08 15.38 20.77
C GLN A 88 4.95 15.43 21.80
N LYS A 89 3.81 14.76 21.54
CA LYS A 89 2.67 14.76 22.48
C LYS A 89 3.00 14.10 23.83
N ARG A 90 3.98 13.20 23.84
CA ARG A 90 4.46 12.52 25.05
C ARG A 90 5.54 13.30 25.75
N SER A 91 6.16 14.26 25.05
CA SER A 91 7.21 15.11 25.59
C SER A 91 6.60 16.26 26.40
N PRO A 92 7.20 16.63 27.54
CA PRO A 92 6.85 17.86 28.23
C PRO A 92 7.45 19.12 27.56
N LEU A 93 8.30 18.95 26.53
CA LEU A 93 8.99 20.06 25.88
C LEU A 93 8.08 20.82 24.91
N PRO A 94 8.18 22.15 24.83
CA PRO A 94 7.55 22.93 23.76
C PRO A 94 8.03 22.50 22.37
N ASP A 95 7.19 22.65 21.35
CA ASP A 95 7.46 22.21 19.97
C ASP A 95 8.84 22.60 19.43
N ALA A 96 9.27 23.85 19.63
CA ALA A 96 10.53 24.36 19.09
C ALA A 96 11.76 23.78 19.81
N GLU A 97 11.61 23.44 21.09
CA GLU A 97 12.67 22.78 21.85
C GLU A 97 12.72 21.30 21.53
N PHE A 98 11.56 20.64 21.47
CA PHE A 98 11.44 19.26 20.99
C PHE A 98 12.02 19.09 19.58
N ALA A 99 11.69 19.99 18.65
CA ALA A 99 12.17 19.93 17.27
C ALA A 99 13.71 19.95 17.14
N ARG A 100 14.39 20.67 18.05
CA ARG A 100 15.86 20.77 18.11
C ARG A 100 16.50 19.60 18.84
N ALA A 101 15.89 19.14 19.95
CA ALA A 101 16.49 18.15 20.83
C ALA A 101 16.18 16.69 20.47
N PHE A 102 15.03 16.43 19.83
CA PHE A 102 14.57 15.07 19.59
C PHE A 102 15.25 14.43 18.38
N VAL A 103 15.90 13.28 18.62
CA VAL A 103 16.49 12.44 17.56
C VAL A 103 15.61 11.21 17.35
N PRO A 104 14.88 11.10 16.22
CA PRO A 104 13.97 9.99 15.99
C PRO A 104 14.72 8.68 15.71
N VAL A 105 14.59 7.70 16.61
CA VAL A 105 15.07 6.34 16.35
C VAL A 105 13.99 5.58 15.57
N ARG A 106 14.17 5.47 14.26
CA ARG A 106 13.23 4.73 13.39
C ARG A 106 13.64 3.27 13.27
N ASN A 107 12.79 2.39 13.81
CA ASN A 107 12.94 0.94 13.64
C ASN A 107 12.41 0.42 12.29
N ARG A 108 11.93 1.30 11.40
CA ARG A 108 11.51 0.91 10.04
C ARG A 108 12.67 1.06 9.09
N VAL A 109 13.04 -0.05 8.44
CA VAL A 109 13.97 -0.07 7.31
C VAL A 109 13.42 0.87 6.22
N ALA A 110 14.27 1.77 5.72
CA ALA A 110 13.93 2.68 4.64
C ALA A 110 13.46 1.90 3.39
N PHE A 111 12.69 2.53 2.51
CA PHE A 111 12.29 1.92 1.25
C PHE A 111 13.54 1.56 0.43
N GLY A 112 13.72 0.28 0.10
CA GLY A 112 14.91 -0.24 -0.58
C GLY A 112 16.07 -0.64 0.34
N GLY A 113 15.98 -0.39 1.65
CA GLY A 113 16.95 -0.92 2.61
C GLY A 113 16.81 -2.43 2.75
N VAL A 114 17.93 -3.14 2.96
CA VAL A 114 17.95 -4.58 3.22
C VAL A 114 17.59 -4.81 4.69
N PRO A 115 16.43 -5.40 5.01
CA PRO A 115 16.07 -5.68 6.39
C PRO A 115 16.97 -6.78 6.95
N GLU A 116 17.28 -6.71 8.24
CA GLU A 116 17.92 -7.86 8.91
C GLU A 116 17.08 -9.13 8.69
N PRO A 117 17.70 -10.33 8.63
CA PRO A 117 16.95 -11.57 8.55
C PRO A 117 16.13 -11.85 9.82
N CYS A 118 15.06 -12.62 9.67
CA CYS A 118 14.27 -13.18 10.77
C CYS A 118 15.16 -13.82 11.83
N SER A 119 14.85 -13.62 13.11
CA SER A 119 15.58 -14.19 14.23
C SER A 119 15.27 -15.68 14.48
N PHE A 120 14.23 -16.23 13.85
CA PHE A 120 13.86 -17.62 14.04
C PHE A 120 14.94 -18.58 13.54
N THR A 121 15.38 -19.46 14.43
CA THR A 121 16.37 -20.50 14.18
C THR A 121 15.80 -21.85 14.63
N LYS A 122 16.12 -22.92 13.90
CA LYS A 122 15.79 -24.29 14.26
C LYS A 122 16.78 -25.23 13.59
N ASP A 123 17.24 -26.24 14.32
CA ASP A 123 18.18 -27.25 13.83
C ASP A 123 19.44 -26.64 13.16
N GLY A 124 19.95 -25.54 13.73
CA GLY A 124 21.11 -24.81 13.20
C GLY A 124 20.83 -23.90 12.00
N GLN A 125 19.61 -23.90 11.45
CA GLN A 125 19.24 -23.07 10.31
C GLN A 125 18.50 -21.80 10.74
N ARG A 126 18.95 -20.64 10.27
CA ARG A 126 18.27 -19.35 10.44
C ARG A 126 17.37 -19.06 9.23
N CYS A 127 16.19 -18.51 9.50
CA CYS A 127 15.29 -18.05 8.45
C CYS A 127 15.88 -16.83 7.70
N VAL A 128 16.04 -16.94 6.38
CA VAL A 128 16.67 -15.89 5.54
C VAL A 128 15.74 -14.72 5.24
N ARG A 129 14.44 -14.89 5.47
CA ARG A 129 13.44 -13.88 5.11
C ARG A 129 13.60 -12.61 5.94
N PRO A 130 13.33 -11.44 5.37
CA PRO A 130 13.45 -10.16 6.05
C PRO A 130 12.60 -10.10 7.32
N ARG A 131 13.20 -9.53 8.37
CA ARG A 131 12.58 -9.23 9.65
C ARG A 131 11.42 -8.24 9.45
N HIS A 132 10.34 -8.51 10.17
CA HIS A 132 9.14 -7.71 10.22
C HIS A 132 8.87 -7.31 11.67
N CYS A 133 7.83 -7.84 12.31
CA CYS A 133 7.45 -7.50 13.68
C CYS A 133 7.97 -8.56 14.65
N LYS A 134 8.36 -8.12 15.86
CA LYS A 134 8.88 -8.98 16.92
C LYS A 134 10.08 -9.83 16.48
N GLU A 135 11.01 -9.24 15.74
CA GLU A 135 12.19 -9.93 15.22
C GLU A 135 11.90 -11.08 14.22
N LEU A 136 10.63 -11.37 13.89
CA LEU A 136 10.21 -12.45 13.00
C LEU A 136 9.90 -11.94 11.59
N CYS A 137 10.04 -12.79 10.56
CA CYS A 137 9.51 -12.49 9.23
C CYS A 137 7.97 -12.44 9.24
N ALA A 138 7.36 -11.88 8.20
CA ALA A 138 5.90 -11.76 8.10
C ALA A 138 5.18 -13.12 8.22
N THR A 139 5.74 -14.18 7.64
CA THR A 139 5.16 -15.53 7.68
C THR A 139 5.23 -16.13 9.09
N HIS A 140 6.40 -16.09 9.74
CA HIS A 140 6.57 -16.58 11.11
C HIS A 140 5.75 -15.78 12.11
N TYR A 141 5.69 -14.46 11.97
CA TYR A 141 4.83 -13.62 12.82
C TYR A 141 3.35 -14.00 12.69
N THR A 142 2.85 -14.25 11.47
CA THR A 142 1.46 -14.69 11.28
C THR A 142 1.22 -16.07 11.89
N GLN A 143 2.12 -17.03 11.70
CA GLN A 143 2.00 -18.37 12.31
C GLN A 143 1.98 -18.29 13.84
N TRP A 144 2.94 -17.58 14.44
CA TRP A 144 3.01 -17.32 15.87
C TRP A 144 1.71 -16.66 16.36
N LYS A 145 1.27 -15.59 15.69
CA LYS A 145 0.04 -14.87 16.05
C LYS A 145 -1.18 -15.80 15.99
N THR A 146 -1.30 -16.62 14.95
CA THR A 146 -2.40 -17.58 14.81
C THR A 146 -2.34 -18.64 15.91
N HIS A 147 -1.17 -19.19 16.20
CA HIS A 147 -0.96 -20.15 17.29
C HIS A 147 -1.34 -19.57 18.65
N SER A 148 -0.83 -18.37 18.98
CA SER A 148 -1.15 -17.67 20.22
C SER A 148 -2.63 -17.29 20.33
N THR A 149 -3.24 -16.82 19.25
CA THR A 149 -4.65 -16.40 19.24
C THR A 149 -5.59 -17.61 19.38
N ARG A 150 -5.25 -18.74 18.75
CA ARG A 150 -6.04 -19.97 18.82
C ARG A 150 -5.75 -20.82 20.06
N LYS A 151 -4.78 -20.43 20.89
CA LYS A 151 -4.31 -21.19 22.07
C LYS A 151 -4.03 -22.65 21.71
N THR A 152 -3.38 -22.86 20.56
CA THR A 152 -2.99 -24.20 20.12
C THR A 152 -2.04 -24.82 21.15
N ALA A 153 -2.23 -26.09 21.46
CA ALA A 153 -1.39 -26.82 22.41
C ALA A 153 0.04 -27.01 21.86
N GLY A 154 1.04 -27.01 22.75
CA GLY A 154 2.46 -27.08 22.38
C GLY A 154 3.10 -25.71 22.20
N ARG A 155 4.37 -25.69 21.77
CA ARG A 155 5.07 -24.46 21.42
C ARG A 155 4.99 -24.25 19.90
N TRP A 156 4.84 -22.99 19.48
CA TRP A 156 4.79 -22.67 18.05
C TRP A 156 6.09 -23.08 17.35
N GLU A 157 7.22 -22.92 18.05
CA GLU A 157 8.58 -23.29 17.65
C GLU A 157 8.71 -24.78 17.27
N ASP A 158 7.90 -25.65 17.88
CA ASP A 158 7.91 -27.09 17.61
C ASP A 158 7.42 -27.38 16.18
N THR A 159 6.50 -26.57 15.66
CA THR A 159 5.89 -26.72 14.33
C THR A 159 6.50 -25.79 13.27
N ALA A 160 7.12 -24.70 13.67
CA ALA A 160 7.72 -23.73 12.77
C ALA A 160 9.00 -24.29 12.11
N VAL A 161 9.23 -23.90 10.85
CA VAL A 161 10.41 -24.28 10.06
C VAL A 161 11.08 -23.01 9.52
N PRO A 162 12.42 -22.90 9.56
CA PRO A 162 13.15 -21.79 8.94
C PRO A 162 12.96 -21.79 7.42
N TYR A 163 12.75 -20.61 6.82
CA TYR A 163 12.70 -20.48 5.37
C TYR A 163 14.10 -20.25 4.81
N ALA A 164 14.47 -20.99 3.76
CA ALA A 164 15.75 -20.87 3.06
C ALA A 164 15.72 -19.89 1.89
N ASP A 165 14.54 -19.38 1.52
CA ASP A 165 14.32 -18.56 0.34
C ASP A 165 13.56 -17.26 0.64
N THR A 166 13.75 -16.29 -0.25
CA THR A 166 12.95 -15.06 -0.31
C THR A 166 12.35 -14.94 -1.71
N PRO A 167 11.11 -15.40 -1.94
CA PRO A 167 10.49 -15.34 -3.25
C PRO A 167 10.33 -13.90 -3.74
N ALA A 168 10.48 -13.68 -5.04
CA ALA A 168 10.23 -12.38 -5.67
C ALA A 168 8.73 -12.08 -5.75
N CYS A 169 8.36 -10.81 -5.69
CA CYS A 169 7.00 -10.39 -5.99
C CYS A 169 6.72 -10.56 -7.50
N PRO A 170 5.60 -11.19 -7.91
CA PRO A 170 5.31 -11.43 -9.33
C PRO A 170 4.90 -10.17 -10.11
N ALA A 171 4.77 -9.02 -9.44
CA ALA A 171 4.49 -7.76 -10.11
C ALA A 171 5.72 -7.31 -10.93
N PRO A 172 5.56 -6.97 -12.23
CA PRO A 172 6.67 -6.56 -13.08
C PRO A 172 7.50 -5.43 -12.47
N ALA A 173 8.82 -5.54 -12.58
CA ALA A 173 9.79 -4.57 -12.05
C ALA A 173 9.69 -4.28 -10.54
N CYS A 174 8.99 -5.10 -9.75
CA CYS A 174 8.93 -4.92 -8.30
C CYS A 174 10.17 -5.54 -7.63
N PRO A 175 11.02 -4.75 -6.95
CA PRO A 175 12.22 -5.27 -6.29
C PRO A 175 11.91 -5.90 -4.92
N LEU A 176 10.65 -5.89 -4.49
CA LEU A 176 10.26 -6.27 -3.13
C LEU A 176 9.93 -7.77 -3.04
N PRO A 177 10.14 -8.39 -1.87
CA PRO A 177 9.91 -9.81 -1.68
C PRO A 177 8.41 -10.15 -1.60
N GLY A 178 8.03 -11.26 -2.21
CA GLY A 178 6.68 -11.80 -2.37
C GLY A 178 6.16 -12.58 -1.16
N LEU A 179 6.24 -12.00 0.05
CA LEU A 179 6.02 -12.74 1.32
C LEU A 179 4.61 -12.65 1.89
N TYR A 180 3.70 -11.94 1.22
CA TYR A 180 2.32 -11.75 1.66
C TYR A 180 1.36 -12.61 0.83
N GLY A 181 0.05 -12.49 1.09
CA GLY A 181 -0.96 -13.29 0.42
C GLY A 181 -0.79 -13.29 -1.11
N ARG A 182 -0.93 -14.48 -1.71
CA ARG A 182 -0.74 -14.73 -3.15
C ARG A 182 0.69 -14.51 -3.67
N GLY A 183 1.70 -14.56 -2.80
CA GLY A 183 3.10 -14.34 -3.20
C GLY A 183 3.42 -12.88 -3.52
N LEU A 184 2.54 -11.94 -3.16
CA LEU A 184 2.73 -10.52 -3.42
C LEU A 184 3.60 -9.87 -2.34
N CYS A 185 4.27 -8.76 -2.68
CA CYS A 185 4.86 -7.90 -1.65
C CYS A 185 3.75 -7.19 -0.86
N ARG A 186 4.09 -6.63 0.31
CA ARG A 186 3.12 -5.96 1.20
C ARG A 186 2.28 -4.92 0.47
N HIS A 187 2.93 -4.07 -0.32
CA HIS A 187 2.30 -2.99 -1.08
C HIS A 187 1.29 -3.52 -2.10
N HIS A 188 1.72 -4.48 -2.93
CA HIS A 188 0.85 -5.08 -3.93
C HIS A 188 -0.29 -5.89 -3.31
N ALA A 189 -0.06 -6.62 -2.21
CA ALA A 189 -1.11 -7.32 -1.49
C ALA A 189 -2.19 -6.36 -0.96
N GLN A 190 -1.78 -5.21 -0.40
CA GLN A 190 -2.72 -4.19 0.09
C GLN A 190 -3.52 -3.54 -1.04
N ARG A 191 -2.86 -3.18 -2.16
CA ARG A 191 -3.54 -2.62 -3.34
C ARG A 191 -4.50 -3.63 -3.98
N TRP A 192 -4.10 -4.89 -4.08
CA TRP A 192 -4.95 -5.97 -4.59
C TRP A 192 -6.21 -6.15 -3.74
N MET A 193 -6.07 -6.15 -2.40
CA MET A 193 -7.21 -6.23 -1.50
C MET A 193 -8.16 -5.03 -1.64
N ALA A 194 -7.62 -3.81 -1.77
CA ALA A 194 -8.43 -2.62 -2.00
C ALA A 194 -9.20 -2.70 -3.33
N PHE A 195 -8.56 -3.20 -4.39
CA PHE A 195 -9.22 -3.45 -5.68
C PHE A 195 -10.37 -4.46 -5.54
N LEU A 196 -10.13 -5.60 -4.88
CA LEU A 196 -11.18 -6.61 -4.67
C LEU A 196 -12.36 -6.06 -3.88
N ILE A 197 -12.12 -5.34 -2.80
CA ILE A 197 -13.19 -4.74 -1.98
C ILE A 197 -14.00 -3.75 -2.82
N ARG A 198 -13.34 -2.86 -3.58
CA ARG A 198 -14.02 -1.88 -4.42
C ARG A 198 -14.84 -2.53 -5.55
N SER A 199 -14.30 -3.58 -6.17
CA SER A 199 -14.98 -4.35 -7.21
C SER A 199 -16.19 -5.11 -6.66
N LEU A 200 -16.08 -5.68 -5.45
CA LEU A 200 -17.19 -6.35 -4.76
C LEU A 200 -18.27 -5.37 -4.28
N SER A 201 -17.88 -4.18 -3.80
CA SER A 201 -18.83 -3.12 -3.46
C SER A 201 -19.56 -2.59 -4.70
N SER A 202 -18.87 -2.46 -5.84
CA SER A 202 -19.49 -2.13 -7.12
C SER A 202 -20.43 -3.25 -7.61
N LEU A 203 -20.09 -4.52 -7.37
CA LEU A 203 -20.98 -5.65 -7.63
C LEU A 203 -22.22 -5.64 -6.73
N ARG A 204 -22.09 -5.32 -5.43
CA ARG A 204 -23.24 -5.18 -4.52
C ARG A 204 -24.17 -4.04 -4.94
N VAL A 205 -23.63 -2.90 -5.37
CA VAL A 205 -24.43 -1.80 -5.94
C VAL A 205 -25.16 -2.24 -7.21
N ARG A 206 -24.53 -3.04 -8.09
CA ARG A 206 -25.19 -3.60 -9.27
C ARG A 206 -26.26 -4.64 -8.96
N ILE A 207 -26.10 -5.45 -7.90
CA ILE A 207 -27.11 -6.44 -7.49
C ILE A 207 -28.36 -5.75 -6.93
N SER A 208 -28.20 -4.64 -6.17
CA SER A 208 -29.35 -3.86 -5.68
C SER A 208 -30.19 -3.23 -6.79
N CYS A 209 -29.63 -3.01 -7.99
CA CYS A 209 -30.38 -2.47 -9.13
C CYS A 209 -31.07 -3.53 -10.00
N LEU A 210 -30.84 -4.83 -9.75
CA LEU A 210 -31.42 -5.94 -10.54
C LEU A 210 -32.44 -6.79 -9.78
N ALA A 211 -32.71 -6.47 -8.51
CA ALA A 211 -33.71 -7.17 -7.70
C ALA A 211 -35.02 -6.35 -7.57
N SER A 212 -35.65 -6.06 -8.71
CA SER A 212 -37.07 -5.67 -8.78
C SER A 212 -37.76 -6.44 -9.90
N SER A 213 -37.82 -7.76 -9.76
CA SER A 213 -38.95 -8.55 -10.26
C SER A 213 -38.96 -9.92 -9.59
N SER A 214 -40.14 -10.28 -9.11
CA SER A 214 -40.44 -11.37 -8.21
C SER A 214 -39.94 -12.76 -8.64
N SER A 215 -39.58 -13.55 -7.62
CA SER A 215 -39.52 -15.02 -7.61
C SER A 215 -38.38 -15.72 -8.39
N VAL A 216 -37.20 -15.88 -7.77
CA VAL A 216 -36.37 -17.09 -7.94
C VAL A 216 -35.64 -17.42 -6.64
N ARG A 217 -35.84 -18.64 -6.13
CA ARG A 217 -35.09 -19.23 -5.00
C ARG A 217 -33.67 -19.56 -5.47
N SER A 218 -32.67 -19.11 -4.71
CA SER A 218 -31.25 -19.50 -4.77
C SER A 218 -30.51 -19.17 -6.08
N VAL A 219 -29.75 -18.06 -6.08
CA VAL A 219 -28.77 -17.76 -7.13
C VAL A 219 -27.42 -18.35 -6.73
N ALA A 220 -27.02 -19.45 -7.37
CA ALA A 220 -25.64 -19.91 -7.35
C ALA A 220 -24.82 -19.00 -8.29
N VAL A 221 -24.03 -18.09 -7.71
CA VAL A 221 -23.11 -17.24 -8.49
C VAL A 221 -21.87 -18.07 -8.85
N VAL A 222 -21.90 -18.71 -10.03
CA VAL A 222 -20.70 -19.30 -10.63
C VAL A 222 -19.91 -18.19 -11.32
N LEU A 223 -18.87 -17.68 -10.66
CA LEU A 223 -17.89 -16.77 -11.25
C LEU A 223 -17.00 -17.55 -12.23
N ARG A 224 -17.35 -17.56 -13.52
CA ARG A 224 -16.38 -17.88 -14.59
C ARG A 224 -15.49 -16.68 -14.83
N VAL A 225 -14.30 -16.69 -14.24
CA VAL A 225 -13.21 -15.80 -14.65
C VAL A 225 -12.69 -16.34 -15.98
N ARG A 226 -12.91 -15.60 -17.07
CA ARG A 226 -12.26 -15.87 -18.36
C ARG A 226 -10.80 -15.49 -18.18
N ALA A 227 -9.95 -16.44 -17.80
CA ALA A 227 -8.51 -16.29 -17.92
C ALA A 227 -8.19 -16.27 -19.42
N GLY A 228 -7.49 -15.22 -19.86
CA GLY A 228 -6.71 -15.31 -21.09
C GLY A 228 -5.80 -16.53 -20.99
N GLU A 229 -5.76 -17.26 -22.11
CA GLU A 229 -5.15 -18.57 -22.37
C GLU A 229 -4.01 -19.00 -21.44
N GLY A 230 -4.17 -20.20 -20.86
CA GLY A 230 -3.16 -20.88 -20.04
C GLY A 230 -3.79 -21.92 -19.11
N VAL A 231 -3.90 -23.15 -19.61
CA VAL A 231 -4.51 -24.32 -18.94
C VAL A 231 -3.67 -24.78 -17.74
N VAL A 232 -4.26 -24.91 -16.54
CA VAL A 232 -4.07 -26.08 -15.64
C VAL A 232 -5.03 -26.08 -14.44
N GLY A 233 -5.68 -27.23 -14.20
CA GLY A 233 -5.95 -27.75 -12.86
C GLY A 233 -7.36 -27.61 -12.30
N CYS A 234 -8.24 -28.56 -12.62
CA CYS A 234 -9.50 -28.79 -11.90
C CYS A 234 -9.22 -29.48 -10.55
N TRP A 235 -9.66 -28.90 -9.43
CA TRP A 235 -9.74 -29.60 -8.14
C TRP A 235 -11.13 -29.38 -7.54
N ARG A 236 -11.93 -30.45 -7.54
CA ARG A 236 -13.19 -30.56 -6.79
C ARG A 236 -12.85 -30.74 -5.31
N CYS A 237 -13.35 -29.86 -4.44
CA CYS A 237 -13.61 -30.23 -3.05
C CYS A 237 -15.09 -30.61 -2.91
N CYS A 238 -15.34 -31.90 -2.67
CA CYS A 238 -16.60 -32.36 -2.11
C CYS A 238 -16.79 -31.73 -0.72
N ALA A 239 -17.93 -31.10 -0.51
CA ALA A 239 -18.47 -30.84 0.83
C ALA A 239 -19.94 -31.26 0.80
N ALA A 240 -20.24 -32.41 1.40
CA ALA A 240 -21.59 -32.75 1.82
C ALA A 240 -21.55 -32.93 3.35
N SER A 241 -22.08 -31.92 4.02
CA SER A 241 -22.53 -31.93 5.40
C SER A 241 -23.63 -32.98 5.61
N MET A 242 -23.77 -33.52 6.82
CA MET A 242 -24.90 -33.18 7.72
C MET A 242 -24.95 -34.09 8.96
N CYS A 243 -25.05 -33.44 10.11
CA CYS A 243 -25.56 -34.02 11.36
C CYS A 243 -27.01 -34.49 11.22
N SER A 244 -27.38 -35.58 11.89
CA SER A 244 -28.25 -35.58 13.10
C SER A 244 -29.12 -36.85 13.21
N ARG A 245 -29.30 -37.29 14.47
CA ARG A 245 -30.37 -38.12 15.05
C ARG A 245 -30.25 -39.65 14.98
N MET A 246 -29.99 -40.23 16.17
CA MET A 246 -30.59 -41.49 16.62
C MET A 246 -32.13 -41.34 16.68
N PRO A 247 -32.87 -42.45 16.56
CA PRO A 247 -33.38 -43.10 17.78
C PRO A 247 -33.22 -44.62 17.79
N SER A 248 -33.39 -45.15 19.00
CA SER A 248 -33.28 -46.53 19.47
C SER A 248 -34.23 -47.52 18.80
N ALA A 249 -33.74 -48.75 18.58
CA ALA A 249 -34.25 -50.01 19.10
C ALA A 249 -33.17 -51.09 18.89
#